data_AF-A0AAD8HIA7-F1
#
_entry.id   AF-A0AAD8HIA7-F1
#
_cell.length_a   1.000
_cell.length_b   1.000
_cell.length_c   1.000
_cell.angle_alpha   90.00
_cell.angle_beta   90.00
_cell.angle_gamma   90.00
#
_symmetry.space_group_name_H-M   'P 1'
#
loop_
_entity.id
_entity.type
_entity.pdbx_description
1 polymer ?
#
loop_
_entity_poly.entity_id
_entity_poly.type
_entity_poly.pdbx_seq_one_letter_code
_entity_poly.pdbx_strand_id
1 'polypeptide(L)'
;MVIDGLDRLITGWEERKESVVVEGVHLSLNFVMGLMKKHPSIIPFMIYITNEEKHLERFAVREKYMTLDPEKNKYVKYIRNIRTIQEYLCNRADKHLVPKINNTNVDKSVAAIHATVFSCLRMRDAGEKFYDPATNTDIVIDEEYRNQCVANSLSSNGMFQLI
;
A
#
# COMPACT_ATOMS: atom_id res chain seq x y z
N MET A 1 15.67 15.35 7.97
CA MET A 1 15.03 15.09 6.65
C MET A 1 13.65 14.47 6.88
N VAL A 2 12.82 14.31 5.85
CA VAL A 2 11.46 13.72 5.96
C VAL A 2 11.48 12.34 6.65
N ILE A 3 12.53 11.54 6.42
CA ILE A 3 12.72 10.21 7.02
C ILE A 3 12.84 10.30 8.55
N ASP A 4 13.71 11.18 9.06
CA ASP A 4 13.89 11.35 10.51
C ASP A 4 12.61 11.86 11.19
N GLY A 5 11.82 12.66 10.46
CA GLY A 5 10.51 13.12 10.92
C GLY A 5 9.52 11.97 11.02
N LEU A 6 9.47 11.10 10.00
CA LEU A 6 8.59 9.93 9.98
C LEU A 6 8.98 8.90 11.04
N ASP A 7 10.28 8.66 11.21
CA ASP A 7 10.86 7.82 12.27
C ASP A 7 10.39 8.26 13.66
N ARG A 8 10.60 9.54 14.01
CA ARG A 8 10.15 10.12 15.28
C ARG A 8 8.64 10.05 15.46
N LEU A 9 7.89 10.26 14.38
CA LEU A 9 6.44 10.16 14.40
C LEU A 9 6.04 8.74 14.77
N ILE A 10 6.52 7.73 14.03
CA ILE A 10 6.19 6.32 14.25
C ILE A 10 6.56 5.90 15.68
N THR A 11 7.76 6.25 16.17
CA THR A 11 8.14 6.00 17.58
C THR A 11 7.11 6.52 18.57
N GLY A 12 6.67 7.78 18.42
CA GLY A 12 5.70 8.37 19.32
C GLY A 12 4.33 7.68 19.30
N TRP A 13 3.88 7.22 18.12
CA TRP A 13 2.62 6.46 18.01
C TRP A 13 2.75 5.05 18.61
N GLU A 14 3.89 4.39 18.42
CA GLU A 14 4.17 3.09 19.05
C GLU A 14 4.19 3.20 20.58
N GLU A 15 4.83 4.23 21.14
CA GLU A 15 4.88 4.49 22.58
C GLU A 15 3.49 4.71 23.18
N ARG A 16 2.63 5.44 22.46
CA ARG A 16 1.23 5.67 22.86
C ARG A 16 0.29 4.51 22.58
N LYS A 17 0.76 3.47 21.86
CA LYS A 17 -0.04 2.33 21.40
C LYS A 17 -1.23 2.75 20.54
N GLU A 18 -1.01 3.74 19.69
CA GLU A 18 -2.03 4.27 18.78
C GLU A 18 -1.73 3.86 17.34
N SER A 19 -2.77 3.58 16.56
CA SER A 19 -2.64 3.25 15.14
C SER A 19 -2.56 4.53 14.30
N VAL A 20 -1.70 4.53 13.28
CA VAL A 20 -1.55 5.62 12.31
C VAL A 20 -1.52 5.09 10.88
N VAL A 21 -2.22 5.77 9.97
CA VAL A 21 -2.12 5.53 8.52
C VAL A 21 -1.26 6.62 7.90
N VAL A 22 -0.22 6.22 7.17
CA VAL A 22 0.69 7.14 6.50
C VAL A 22 0.55 6.96 4.99
N GLU A 23 0.09 8.01 4.30
CA GLU A 23 0.04 8.07 2.84
C GLU A 23 1.13 9.01 2.31
N GLY A 24 1.89 8.59 1.29
CA GLY A 24 2.87 9.48 0.66
C GLY A 24 3.45 8.92 -0.64
N VAL A 25 3.30 9.70 -1.72
CA VAL A 25 3.78 9.35 -3.09
C VAL A 25 5.31 9.40 -3.26
N HIS A 26 6.06 9.78 -2.22
CA HIS A 26 7.51 9.99 -2.27
C HIS A 26 8.31 9.00 -1.42
N LEU A 27 7.65 8.02 -0.79
CA LEU A 27 8.33 7.01 0.01
C LEU A 27 8.90 5.95 -0.93
N SER A 28 10.20 6.04 -1.22
CA SER A 28 10.91 4.93 -1.87
C SER A 28 10.81 3.69 -0.99
N LEU A 29 10.45 2.56 -1.57
CA LEU A 29 10.31 1.29 -0.87
C LEU A 29 11.57 0.88 -0.10
N ASN A 30 12.77 1.23 -0.58
CA ASN A 30 14.01 0.99 0.18
C ASN A 30 14.00 1.71 1.54
N PHE A 31 13.43 2.91 1.61
CA PHE A 31 13.31 3.66 2.87
C PHE A 31 12.26 3.02 3.78
N VAL A 32 11.15 2.56 3.20
CA VAL A 32 10.11 1.82 3.94
C VAL A 32 10.72 0.56 4.56
N MET A 33 11.51 -0.21 3.81
CA MET A 33 12.21 -1.39 4.36
C MET A 33 13.16 -1.01 5.51
N GLY A 34 13.86 0.13 5.39
CA GLY A 34 14.70 0.67 6.45
C GLY A 34 13.92 1.03 7.72
N LEU A 35 12.74 1.63 7.56
CA LEU A 35 11.84 1.94 8.68
C LEU A 35 11.27 0.67 9.31
N MET A 36 10.88 -0.33 8.50
CA MET A 36 10.35 -1.60 9.01
C MET A 36 11.36 -2.38 9.84
N LYS A 37 12.66 -2.30 9.51
CA LYS A 37 13.74 -2.85 10.34
C LYS A 37 13.72 -2.29 11.76
N LYS A 38 13.42 -1.00 11.90
CA LYS A 38 13.40 -0.28 13.18
C LYS A 38 12.04 -0.38 13.88
N HIS A 39 10.97 -0.39 13.09
CA HIS A 39 9.58 -0.39 13.51
C HIS A 39 8.87 -1.61 12.92
N PRO A 40 8.94 -2.77 13.61
CA PRO A 40 8.29 -4.00 13.14
C PRO A 40 6.75 -3.94 13.19
N SER A 41 6.17 -2.84 13.68
CA SER A 41 4.74 -2.56 13.67
C SER A 41 4.20 -2.11 12.31
N ILE A 42 5.08 -1.74 11.38
CA ILE A 42 4.70 -1.22 10.06
C ILE A 42 4.17 -2.36 9.17
N ILE A 43 3.02 -2.11 8.54
CA ILE A 43 2.41 -3.00 7.53
C ILE A 43 2.35 -2.21 6.22
N PRO A 44 3.25 -2.47 5.24
CA PRO A 44 3.35 -1.67 4.01
C PRO A 44 2.37 -2.17 2.94
N PHE A 45 1.87 -1.23 2.12
CA PHE A 45 1.11 -1.55 0.91
C PHE A 45 1.54 -0.62 -0.23
N MET A 46 1.68 -1.16 -1.44
CA MET A 46 1.88 -0.38 -2.66
C MET A 46 0.56 -0.25 -3.42
N ILE A 47 -0.03 0.93 -3.43
CA ILE A 47 -1.29 1.18 -4.15
C ILE A 47 -0.98 1.61 -5.58
N TYR A 48 -1.66 1.00 -6.55
CA TYR A 48 -1.51 1.33 -7.96
C TYR A 48 -2.83 1.17 -8.73
N ILE A 49 -2.92 1.71 -9.94
CA ILE A 49 -4.06 1.51 -10.83
C ILE A 49 -3.54 0.88 -12.12
N THR A 50 -4.03 -0.31 -12.46
CA THR A 50 -3.61 -0.97 -13.72
C THR A 50 -4.20 -0.29 -14.94
N ASN A 51 -5.50 -0.02 -14.92
CA ASN A 51 -6.26 0.54 -16.04
C ASN A 51 -5.94 2.04 -16.21
N GLU A 52 -5.29 2.40 -17.33
CA GLU A 52 -4.86 3.77 -17.62
C GLU A 52 -6.03 4.72 -17.82
N GLU A 53 -7.10 4.31 -18.50
CA GLU A 53 -8.29 5.12 -18.74
C GLU A 53 -8.96 5.52 -17.42
N LYS A 54 -9.19 4.56 -16.52
CA LYS A 54 -9.70 4.83 -15.17
C LYS A 54 -8.76 5.70 -14.34
N HIS A 55 -7.46 5.59 -14.58
CA HIS A 55 -6.49 6.45 -13.92
C HIS A 55 -6.61 7.90 -14.41
N LEU A 56 -6.76 8.09 -15.72
CA LEU A 56 -6.99 9.40 -16.36
C LEU A 56 -8.32 10.03 -15.92
N GLU A 57 -9.40 9.25 -15.84
CA GLU A 57 -10.70 9.69 -15.33
C GLU A 57 -10.58 10.26 -13.90
N ARG A 58 -9.82 9.58 -13.03
CA ARG A 58 -9.56 10.07 -11.67
C ARG A 58 -8.76 11.36 -11.65
N PHE A 59 -7.83 11.55 -12.59
CA PHE A 59 -7.13 12.82 -12.74
C PHE A 59 -8.01 13.93 -13.28
N ALA A 60 -9.00 13.62 -14.13
CA ALA A 60 -9.96 14.60 -14.57
C ALA A 60 -10.75 15.14 -13.38
N VAL A 61 -11.33 14.26 -12.55
CA VAL A 61 -12.12 14.65 -11.36
C VAL A 61 -11.33 15.50 -10.36
N ARG A 62 -10.01 15.29 -10.26
CA ARG A 62 -9.14 16.02 -9.33
C ARG A 62 -8.78 17.43 -9.79
N GLU A 63 -8.89 17.72 -11.09
CA GLU A 63 -8.56 19.03 -11.65
C GLU A 63 -9.77 19.96 -11.70
N LYS A 64 -9.53 21.27 -11.58
CA LYS A 64 -10.57 22.30 -11.47
C LYS A 64 -11.59 22.28 -12.62
N TYR A 65 -11.16 21.83 -13.80
CA TYR A 65 -11.96 21.85 -15.03
C TYR A 65 -12.51 20.49 -15.44
N MET A 66 -12.35 19.44 -14.61
CA MET A 66 -12.86 18.09 -14.90
C MET A 66 -12.53 17.61 -16.32
N THR A 67 -11.30 17.85 -16.76
CA THR A 67 -10.93 17.76 -18.17
C THR A 67 -9.80 16.76 -18.40
N LEU A 68 -9.92 16.06 -19.53
CA LEU A 68 -8.88 15.21 -20.11
C LEU A 68 -8.02 15.95 -21.14
N ASP A 69 -8.20 17.27 -21.29
CA ASP A 69 -7.36 18.10 -22.16
C ASP A 69 -5.94 18.22 -21.56
N PRO A 70 -4.88 17.72 -22.23
CA PRO A 70 -3.51 17.78 -21.74
C PRO A 70 -3.01 19.21 -21.48
N GLU A 71 -3.53 20.22 -22.20
CA GLU A 71 -3.10 21.61 -21.99
C GLU A 71 -3.69 22.23 -20.72
N LYS A 72 -4.74 21.61 -20.17
CA LYS A 72 -5.43 22.05 -18.95
C LYS A 72 -5.25 21.10 -17.78
N ASN A 73 -4.78 19.88 -18.03
CA ASN A 73 -4.55 18.85 -17.03
C ASN A 73 -3.11 18.34 -17.11
N LYS A 74 -2.27 18.78 -16.16
CA LYS A 74 -0.86 18.37 -16.08
C LYS A 74 -0.69 16.86 -15.89
N TYR A 75 -1.61 16.18 -15.22
CA TYR A 75 -1.51 14.74 -15.00
C TYR A 75 -1.75 13.97 -16.29
N VAL A 76 -2.71 14.42 -17.10
CA VAL A 76 -2.96 13.85 -18.43
C VAL A 76 -1.77 14.12 -19.35
N LYS A 77 -1.24 15.36 -19.34
CA LYS A 77 -0.04 15.73 -20.12
C LYS A 77 1.17 14.85 -19.82
N TYR A 78 1.38 14.52 -18.55
CA TYR A 78 2.53 13.73 -18.09
C TYR A 78 2.16 12.30 -17.70
N ILE A 79 1.07 11.74 -18.22
CA ILE A 79 0.60 10.40 -17.85
C ILE A 79 1.70 9.35 -18.04
N ARG A 80 2.46 9.42 -19.14
CA ARG A 80 3.57 8.50 -19.41
C ARG A 80 4.62 8.52 -18.30
N ASN A 81 5.00 9.71 -17.82
CA ASN A 81 5.97 9.84 -16.73
C ASN A 81 5.43 9.25 -15.43
N ILE A 82 4.15 9.49 -15.13
CA ILE A 82 3.47 8.91 -13.97
C ILE A 82 3.48 7.37 -14.05
N ARG A 83 3.22 6.81 -15.24
CA ARG A 83 3.26 5.36 -15.47
C ARG A 83 4.67 4.78 -15.31
N THR A 84 5.70 5.45 -15.82
CA THR A 84 7.09 5.05 -15.61
C THR A 84 7.47 5.03 -14.12
N ILE A 85 7.05 6.04 -13.34
CA ILE A 85 7.27 6.06 -11.90
C ILE A 85 6.52 4.90 -11.22
N GLN A 86 5.26 4.67 -11.59
CA GLN A 86 4.47 3.57 -11.05
C GLN A 86 5.11 2.22 -11.33
N GLU A 87 5.57 1.99 -12.56
CA GLU A 87 6.26 0.75 -12.95
C GLU A 87 7.53 0.55 -12.12
N TYR A 88 8.34 1.59 -11.95
CA TYR A 88 9.51 1.54 -11.09
C TYR A 88 9.15 1.15 -9.64
N LEU A 89 8.11 1.76 -9.07
CA LEU A 89 7.66 1.47 -7.70
C LEU A 89 7.09 0.05 -7.59
N CYS A 90 6.31 -0.41 -8.56
CA CYS A 90 5.80 -1.78 -8.61
C CYS A 90 6.93 -2.81 -8.66
N ASN A 91 7.95 -2.59 -9.50
CA ASN A 91 9.10 -3.48 -9.60
C ASN A 91 9.90 -3.53 -8.28
N ARG A 92 9.96 -2.41 -7.55
CA ARG A 92 10.56 -2.38 -6.21
C ARG A 92 9.71 -3.11 -5.18
N ALA A 93 8.38 -3.03 -5.28
CA ALA A 93 7.48 -3.73 -4.37
C ALA A 93 7.62 -5.24 -4.57
N ASP A 94 7.68 -5.70 -5.81
CA ASP A 94 7.92 -7.11 -6.16
C ASP A 94 9.25 -7.61 -5.58
N LYS A 95 10.32 -6.81 -5.65
CA LYS A 95 11.61 -7.16 -5.07
C LYS A 95 11.56 -7.42 -3.56
N HIS A 96 10.75 -6.66 -2.83
CA HIS A 96 10.65 -6.74 -1.37
C HIS A 96 9.45 -7.56 -0.89
N LEU A 97 8.66 -8.12 -1.82
CA LEU A 97 7.39 -8.78 -1.53
C LEU A 97 6.44 -7.86 -0.74
N VAL A 98 6.38 -6.59 -1.12
CA VAL A 98 5.39 -5.67 -0.56
C VAL A 98 4.07 -5.84 -1.33
N PRO A 99 2.94 -6.09 -0.66
CA PRO A 99 1.65 -6.28 -1.32
C PRO A 99 1.28 -5.11 -2.24
N LYS A 100 0.92 -5.42 -3.49
CA LYS A 100 0.47 -4.44 -4.47
C LYS A 100 -1.06 -4.44 -4.60
N ILE A 101 -1.70 -3.35 -4.20
CA ILE A 101 -3.15 -3.18 -4.24
C ILE A 101 -3.57 -2.47 -5.53
N ASN A 102 -4.25 -3.19 -6.43
CA ASN A 102 -4.84 -2.58 -7.62
C ASN A 102 -6.15 -1.85 -7.26
N ASN A 103 -6.05 -0.54 -7.09
CA ASN A 103 -7.14 0.31 -6.68
C ASN A 103 -8.09 0.69 -7.83
N THR A 104 -8.48 -0.27 -8.66
CA THR A 104 -9.51 -0.06 -9.71
C THR A 104 -10.92 0.02 -9.09
N ASN A 105 -11.16 -0.71 -7.99
CA ASN A 105 -12.37 -0.62 -7.16
C ASN A 105 -11.94 -0.32 -5.72
N VAL A 106 -12.41 0.78 -5.18
CA VAL A 106 -11.99 1.27 -3.86
C VAL A 106 -12.47 0.35 -2.75
N ASP A 107 -13.73 -0.09 -2.78
CA ASP A 107 -14.32 -0.94 -1.75
C ASP A 107 -13.57 -2.26 -1.59
N LYS A 108 -13.27 -2.92 -2.72
CA LYS A 108 -12.47 -4.16 -2.74
C LYS A 108 -11.06 -3.93 -2.21
N SER A 109 -10.46 -2.80 -2.54
CA SER A 109 -9.10 -2.46 -2.10
C SER A 109 -9.04 -2.21 -0.61
N VAL A 110 -9.99 -1.46 -0.07
CA VAL A 110 -10.12 -1.19 1.36
C VAL A 110 -10.41 -2.48 2.12
N ALA A 111 -11.33 -3.32 1.63
CA ALA A 111 -11.63 -4.61 2.24
C ALA A 111 -10.40 -5.52 2.31
N ALA A 112 -9.60 -5.58 1.24
CA ALA A 112 -8.38 -6.37 1.20
C ALA A 112 -7.33 -5.86 2.19
N ILE A 113 -7.08 -4.54 2.22
CA ILE A 113 -6.16 -3.92 3.19
C ILE A 113 -6.63 -4.20 4.61
N HIS A 114 -7.91 -4.02 4.90
CA HIS A 114 -8.49 -4.27 6.21
C HIS A 114 -8.30 -5.72 6.65
N ALA A 115 -8.63 -6.69 5.80
CA ALA A 115 -8.45 -8.12 6.08
C ALA A 115 -6.98 -8.48 6.34
N THR A 116 -6.05 -7.95 5.53
CA THR A 116 -4.61 -8.16 5.73
C THR A 116 -4.15 -7.56 7.05
N VAL A 117 -4.49 -6.30 7.35
CA VAL A 117 -4.10 -5.64 8.61
C VAL A 117 -4.60 -6.41 9.82
N PHE A 118 -5.87 -6.83 9.83
CA PHE A 118 -6.42 -7.63 10.94
C PHE A 118 -5.68 -8.95 11.12
N SER A 119 -5.33 -9.62 10.02
CA SER A 119 -4.61 -10.88 10.06
C SER A 119 -3.18 -10.70 10.58
N CYS A 120 -2.47 -9.65 10.14
CA CYS A 120 -1.19 -9.26 10.71
C CYS A 120 -1.31 -8.98 12.21
N LEU A 121 -2.32 -8.23 12.66
CA LEU A 121 -2.51 -7.93 14.08
C LEU A 121 -2.71 -9.21 14.92
N ARG A 122 -3.50 -10.19 14.43
CA ARG A 122 -3.67 -11.49 15.10
C ARG A 122 -2.36 -12.27 15.20
N MET A 123 -1.56 -12.30 14.13
CA MET A 123 -0.27 -12.99 14.12
C MET A 123 0.74 -12.31 15.06
N ARG A 124 0.70 -10.97 15.14
CA ARG A 124 1.53 -10.21 16.08
C ARG A 124 1.20 -10.56 17.52
N ASP A 125 -0.09 -10.67 17.85
CA ASP A 125 -0.55 -11.07 19.18
C ASP A 125 -0.07 -12.49 19.53
N ALA A 126 0.01 -13.38 18.52
CA ALA A 126 0.60 -14.71 18.65
C ALA A 126 2.15 -14.72 18.70
N GLY A 127 2.82 -13.57 18.58
CA GLY A 127 4.27 -13.42 18.69
C GLY A 127 5.06 -13.57 17.38
N GLU A 128 4.39 -13.58 16.23
CA GLU A 128 5.07 -13.67 14.92
C GLU A 128 5.73 -12.35 14.49
N LYS A 129 6.82 -12.45 13.72
CA LYS A 129 7.53 -11.30 13.14
C LYS A 129 7.26 -11.24 11.64
N PHE A 130 6.87 -10.06 11.14
CA PHE A 130 6.54 -9.86 9.71
C PHE A 130 7.76 -9.73 8.81
N TYR A 131 8.77 -9.03 9.30
CA TYR A 131 9.95 -8.68 8.52
C TYR A 131 11.12 -9.62 8.79
N ASP A 132 11.70 -10.19 7.73
CA ASP A 132 12.94 -10.97 7.79
C ASP A 132 14.16 -10.09 7.42
N PRO A 133 15.05 -9.78 8.39
CA PRO A 133 16.26 -8.98 8.13
C PRO A 133 17.28 -9.65 7.22
N ALA A 134 17.28 -10.99 7.11
CA ALA A 134 18.26 -11.73 6.32
C ALA A 134 17.96 -11.62 4.81
N THR A 135 16.68 -11.69 4.44
CA THR A 135 16.20 -11.62 3.06
C THR A 135 15.74 -10.22 2.66
N ASN A 136 15.48 -9.34 3.64
CA ASN A 136 14.92 -8.00 3.44
C ASN A 136 13.60 -8.02 2.66
N THR A 137 12.75 -8.99 3.01
CA THR A 137 11.45 -9.25 2.40
C THR A 137 10.34 -9.34 3.44
N ASP A 138 9.12 -9.09 2.98
CA ASP A 138 7.90 -9.10 3.79
C ASP A 138 7.00 -10.31 3.44
N ILE A 139 7.61 -11.50 3.44
CA ILE A 139 7.00 -12.75 2.94
C ILE A 139 5.67 -13.02 3.64
N VAL A 140 5.61 -12.79 4.96
CA VAL A 140 4.44 -13.09 5.78
C VAL A 140 3.23 -12.22 5.38
N ILE A 141 3.45 -10.93 5.16
CA ILE A 141 2.39 -10.00 4.77
C ILE A 141 1.96 -10.26 3.32
N ASP A 142 2.88 -10.56 2.42
CA ASP A 142 2.57 -10.93 1.03
C ASP A 142 1.74 -12.22 0.92
N GLU A 143 2.12 -13.26 1.64
CA GLU A 143 1.39 -14.52 1.68
C GLU A 143 -0.03 -14.32 2.22
N GLU A 144 -0.17 -13.56 3.30
CA GLU A 144 -1.48 -13.28 3.87
C GLU A 144 -2.35 -12.45 2.92
N TYR A 145 -1.78 -11.43 2.28
CA TYR A 145 -2.49 -10.68 1.25
C TYR A 145 -2.95 -11.57 0.10
N ARG A 146 -2.11 -12.49 -0.38
CA ARG A 146 -2.47 -13.47 -1.42
C ARG A 146 -3.59 -14.39 -0.95
N ASN A 147 -3.52 -14.91 0.27
CA ASN A 147 -4.56 -15.76 0.86
C ASN A 147 -5.91 -15.03 0.93
N GLN A 148 -5.92 -13.77 1.37
CA GLN A 148 -7.12 -12.95 1.42
C GLN A 148 -7.67 -12.62 0.03
N CYS A 149 -6.81 -12.35 -0.96
CA CYS A 149 -7.24 -12.15 -2.34
C CYS A 149 -7.89 -13.41 -2.93
N VAL A 150 -7.31 -14.58 -2.66
CA VAL A 150 -7.86 -15.88 -3.07
C VAL A 150 -9.21 -16.12 -2.39
N ALA A 151 -9.32 -15.93 -1.08
CA ALA A 151 -10.56 -16.08 -0.33
C ALA A 151 -11.68 -15.14 -0.83
N ASN A 152 -11.35 -13.87 -1.08
CA ASN A 152 -12.28 -12.86 -1.61
C ASN A 152 -12.65 -13.08 -3.08
N SER A 153 -11.82 -13.78 -3.87
CA SER A 153 -12.14 -14.18 -5.24
C SER A 153 -13.04 -15.42 -5.31
N LEU A 154 -13.07 -16.24 -4.25
CA LEU A 154 -13.74 -17.54 -4.23
C LEU A 154 -15.10 -17.57 -3.52
N SER A 155 -15.52 -16.55 -2.75
CA SER A 155 -16.91 -16.49 -2.29
C SER A 155 -17.35 -15.12 -1.77
N SER A 156 -18.62 -14.76 -2.01
CA SER A 156 -19.34 -13.68 -1.34
C SER A 156 -19.72 -14.00 0.12
N ASN A 157 -19.34 -15.16 0.65
CA ASN A 157 -19.79 -15.66 1.95
C ASN A 157 -18.74 -15.52 3.08
N GLY A 158 -17.47 -15.27 2.76
CA GLY A 158 -16.40 -15.15 3.77
C GLY A 158 -16.34 -13.81 4.50
N MET A 159 -16.97 -12.76 3.96
CA MET A 159 -16.88 -11.39 4.49
C MET A 159 -17.62 -11.21 5.84
N PHE A 160 -18.51 -12.14 6.21
CA PHE A 160 -19.29 -12.10 7.45
C PHE A 160 -18.64 -12.83 8.65
N GLN A 161 -17.47 -13.46 8.49
CA GLN A 161 -16.78 -14.14 9.60
C GLN A 161 -15.66 -13.31 10.26
N LEU A 162 -15.50 -12.05 9.86
CA LEU A 162 -14.42 -11.15 10.30
C LEU A 162 -14.89 -9.94 11.13
N ILE A 163 -16.15 -9.96 11.61
CA ILE A 163 -16.69 -8.99 12.57
C ILE A 163 -16.88 -9.68 13.92
#